data_AF-A0A2U3A3F6-F1
#
_entry.id   AF-A0A2U3A3F6-F1
#
_cell.length_a   1.000
_cell.length_b   1.000
_cell.length_c   1.000
_cell.angle_alpha   90.00
_cell.angle_beta   90.00
_cell.angle_gamma   90.00
#
_symmetry.space_group_name_H-M   'P 1'
#
loop_
_entity.id
_entity.type
_entity.pdbx_description
1 polymer ?
#
loop_
_entity_poly.entity_id
_entity_poly.type
_entity_poly.pdbx_seq_one_letter_code
_entity_poly.pdbx_strand_id
1 'polypeptide(L)'
;MIAAVAVACAAAVLGVSMCGGGPVNRPTRPGAELAEHLDALRGANDLVRATRADVGRDPALYPTAYGRLEAEVRAGERTGKPMPEVRSGALTKLARTDILDTPAWRAYYVCLSLAGSTTGDAVTILERAGLRKDAEKEALAYLRSPDPEDDALTSLATRAAFLDTLSCTGHDGDAPRAAVDRLAADTARVGQPVPVLYAVEALRTVGVHVRPARALRDADGLLKAECTALDPIQRAALALLRQQSTPQTRKCLKPALHNPDPQTRWLARRALTIGVSNDASSLPAPKGHIRTDGLVAKSPAQLGTLTATYNAARALTAGAQQGRVPDWLTQQLKQLGSGRALEPSDRLLLAMTCHRLSLACGPQAEKGAKEIARLPVPRRLTRENQRRWYAATVARAEFGLPCRHASIELPRGDESVLSARSLRIVVALADAGCATEAERLTEKADLVAQARRSLGDGDLLSASDAVQAALASDQSIPQTFWDDLPGLMEPYRDTKYPDLYADSPGGTASADATRAAYYLLA
;
A
#
# COMPACT_ATOMS: atom_id res chain seq x y z
N MET A 1 2.03 -48.69 -28.81
CA MET A 1 0.69 -48.07 -28.88
C MET A 1 0.08 -48.21 -27.49
N ILE A 2 0.42 -47.30 -26.57
CA ILE A 2 -0.31 -46.05 -26.22
C ILE A 2 -1.77 -46.32 -25.83
N ALA A 3 -2.04 -46.19 -24.53
CA ALA A 3 -3.24 -45.53 -24.02
C ALA A 3 -2.94 -45.04 -22.59
N ALA A 4 -2.63 -43.75 -22.49
CA ALA A 4 -2.39 -43.04 -21.24
C ALA A 4 -3.72 -42.82 -20.51
N VAL A 5 -3.74 -43.13 -19.21
CA VAL A 5 -4.85 -42.80 -18.30
C VAL A 5 -4.67 -41.33 -17.88
N ALA A 6 -5.40 -40.44 -18.53
CA ALA A 6 -5.52 -39.05 -18.13
C ALA A 6 -6.57 -38.94 -17.00
N VAL A 7 -6.12 -38.57 -15.80
CA VAL A 7 -6.99 -38.21 -14.68
C VAL A 7 -7.55 -36.83 -14.95
N ALA A 8 -8.83 -36.77 -15.32
CA ALA A 8 -9.55 -35.53 -15.55
C ALA A 8 -9.76 -34.76 -14.23
N CYS A 9 -9.18 -33.56 -14.13
CA CYS A 9 -9.50 -32.60 -13.09
C CYS A 9 -10.92 -32.07 -13.31
N ALA A 10 -11.78 -32.26 -12.33
CA ALA A 10 -13.14 -31.74 -12.31
C ALA A 10 -13.14 -30.21 -12.22
N ALA A 11 -13.66 -29.56 -13.26
CA ALA A 11 -14.10 -28.18 -13.21
C ALA A 11 -15.36 -28.11 -12.32
N ALA A 12 -15.22 -27.52 -11.13
CA ALA A 12 -16.37 -27.19 -10.31
C ALA A 12 -17.09 -25.98 -10.93
N VAL A 13 -18.18 -26.28 -11.63
CA VAL A 13 -19.18 -25.34 -12.12
C VAL A 13 -19.81 -24.61 -10.93
N LEU A 14 -19.57 -23.30 -10.81
CA LEU A 14 -20.43 -22.43 -10.02
C LEU A 14 -21.73 -22.23 -10.80
N GLY A 15 -22.82 -22.82 -10.29
CA GLY A 15 -24.15 -22.67 -10.85
C GLY A 15 -24.63 -21.24 -10.75
N VAL A 16 -24.62 -20.53 -11.87
CA VAL A 16 -25.36 -19.29 -12.06
C VAL A 16 -26.78 -19.68 -12.45
N SER A 17 -27.75 -19.26 -11.64
CA SER A 17 -29.16 -19.33 -11.99
C SER A 17 -29.38 -18.50 -13.25
N MET A 18 -29.66 -19.17 -14.36
CA MET A 18 -30.04 -18.56 -15.63
C MET A 18 -31.43 -17.94 -15.49
N CYS A 19 -31.51 -16.61 -15.57
CA CYS A 19 -32.68 -15.90 -16.09
C CYS A 19 -32.28 -14.48 -16.52
N GLY A 20 -32.09 -14.27 -17.83
CA GLY A 20 -32.27 -12.97 -18.48
C GLY A 20 -31.00 -12.22 -18.93
N GLY A 21 -30.46 -12.57 -20.10
CA GLY A 21 -29.48 -11.76 -20.83
C GLY A 21 -28.71 -12.61 -21.84
N GLY A 22 -28.74 -12.24 -23.13
CA GLY A 22 -27.90 -12.90 -24.14
C GLY A 22 -26.40 -12.77 -23.83
N PRO A 23 -25.51 -13.40 -24.61
CA PRO A 23 -24.07 -13.28 -24.39
C PRO A 23 -23.66 -11.79 -24.41
N VAL A 24 -23.14 -11.31 -23.29
CA VAL A 24 -22.57 -9.96 -23.15
C VAL A 24 -21.18 -9.98 -23.76
N ASN A 25 -20.93 -9.11 -24.73
CA ASN A 25 -19.58 -8.92 -25.27
C ASN A 25 -18.79 -8.09 -24.26
N ARG A 26 -17.86 -8.72 -23.55
CA ARG A 26 -16.93 -8.03 -22.65
C ARG A 26 -15.72 -7.52 -23.43
N PRO A 27 -15.09 -6.40 -23.00
CA PRO A 27 -13.84 -5.92 -23.60
C PRO A 27 -12.75 -7.00 -23.64
N THR A 28 -11.87 -6.92 -24.64
CA THR A 28 -10.67 -7.77 -24.67
C THR A 28 -9.81 -7.49 -23.45
N ARG A 29 -9.46 -8.54 -22.71
CA ARG A 29 -8.65 -8.42 -21.49
C ARG A 29 -7.23 -7.97 -21.84
N PRO A 30 -6.72 -6.86 -21.28
CA PRO A 30 -5.29 -6.58 -21.30
C PRO A 30 -4.55 -7.61 -20.43
N GLY A 31 -3.24 -7.79 -20.63
CA GLY A 31 -2.46 -8.71 -19.79
C GLY A 31 -1.81 -9.90 -20.49
N ALA A 32 -1.19 -9.76 -21.65
CA ALA A 32 -0.19 -10.79 -22.00
C ALA A 32 1.00 -10.75 -21.03
N GLU A 33 1.28 -9.55 -20.50
CA GLU A 33 2.50 -9.19 -19.75
C GLU A 33 2.20 -8.79 -18.30
N LEU A 34 0.97 -8.94 -17.80
CA LEU A 34 0.60 -8.56 -16.42
C LEU A 34 1.58 -9.17 -15.40
N ALA A 35 1.89 -10.45 -15.53
CA ALA A 35 2.85 -11.13 -14.66
C ALA A 35 4.22 -10.44 -14.65
N GLU A 36 4.73 -10.06 -15.83
CA GLU A 36 6.01 -9.35 -16.00
C GLU A 36 5.94 -7.92 -15.46
N HIS A 37 4.83 -7.22 -15.73
CA HIS A 37 4.60 -5.86 -15.25
C HIS A 37 4.42 -5.77 -13.72
N LEU A 38 3.95 -6.83 -13.05
CA LEU A 38 3.93 -6.87 -11.58
C LEU A 38 5.35 -6.74 -10.98
N ASP A 39 6.43 -7.05 -11.73
CA ASP A 39 7.81 -6.83 -11.29
C ASP A 39 8.14 -5.34 -11.17
N ALA A 40 7.52 -4.48 -11.99
CA ALA A 40 7.66 -3.03 -11.84
C ALA A 40 7.10 -2.51 -10.50
N LEU A 41 6.12 -3.22 -9.94
CA LEU A 41 5.59 -2.95 -8.60
C LEU A 41 6.46 -3.55 -7.48
N ARG A 42 7.50 -4.34 -7.79
CA ARG A 42 8.51 -4.81 -6.83
C ARG A 42 9.58 -3.75 -6.55
N GLY A 43 9.98 -2.99 -7.57
CA GLY A 43 11.08 -2.01 -7.51
C GLY A 43 10.71 -0.60 -7.03
N ALA A 44 9.45 -0.18 -7.11
CA ALA A 44 9.04 1.15 -6.61
C ALA A 44 8.95 1.24 -5.06
N ASN A 45 9.61 0.34 -4.31
CA ASN A 45 9.42 0.19 -2.86
C ASN A 45 10.24 1.19 -2.03
N ASP A 46 11.25 1.84 -2.61
CA ASP A 46 12.10 2.76 -1.86
C ASP A 46 11.86 4.22 -2.26
N LEU A 47 10.91 4.88 -1.58
CA LEU A 47 10.70 6.35 -1.47
C LEU A 47 9.54 7.00 -2.23
N VAL A 48 8.77 6.29 -3.05
CA VAL A 48 7.65 6.94 -3.78
C VAL A 48 6.47 6.00 -3.85
N ARG A 49 5.51 6.06 -2.91
CA ARG A 49 4.18 5.49 -3.17
C ARG A 49 3.04 6.27 -2.53
N ALA A 50 1.97 6.32 -3.31
CA ALA A 50 0.69 6.96 -3.06
C ALA A 50 -0.40 5.89 -2.83
N THR A 51 -1.17 6.06 -1.74
CA THR A 51 -2.64 5.82 -1.61
C THR A 51 -3.25 4.40 -1.68
N ARG A 52 -4.33 3.97 -0.99
CA ARG A 52 -5.39 4.52 -0.06
C ARG A 52 -5.80 3.50 1.05
N ALA A 53 -6.31 4.03 2.17
CA ALA A 53 -7.06 3.41 3.29
C ALA A 53 -6.35 2.37 4.20
N ASP A 54 -6.38 2.55 5.53
CA ASP A 54 -5.90 1.57 6.50
C ASP A 54 -6.55 0.18 6.29
N VAL A 55 -5.77 -0.79 5.81
CA VAL A 55 -6.14 -2.21 5.84
C VAL A 55 -5.14 -2.92 6.74
N GLY A 56 -5.40 -2.77 8.04
CA GLY A 56 -4.72 -3.53 9.08
C GLY A 56 -5.33 -3.27 10.46
N ARG A 57 -5.51 -4.33 11.24
CA ARG A 57 -5.38 -4.22 12.71
C ARG A 57 -3.91 -4.11 13.09
N ASP A 58 -3.06 -4.74 12.28
CA ASP A 58 -1.67 -4.93 12.63
C ASP A 58 -0.86 -3.72 12.17
N PRO A 59 0.01 -3.24 13.07
CA PRO A 59 0.92 -2.18 12.71
C PRO A 59 1.94 -2.68 11.68
N ALA A 60 2.52 -1.75 10.94
CA ALA A 60 3.69 -1.98 10.10
C ALA A 60 4.75 -0.92 10.38
N LEU A 61 6.00 -1.27 10.12
CA LEU A 61 7.14 -0.41 10.39
C LEU A 61 7.08 0.88 9.58
N TYR A 62 6.89 0.82 8.25
CA TYR A 62 6.82 2.00 7.39
C TYR A 62 5.70 2.99 7.80
N PRO A 63 4.42 2.56 7.97
CA PRO A 63 3.37 3.47 8.43
C PRO A 63 3.61 4.01 9.84
N THR A 64 4.23 3.21 10.72
CA THR A 64 4.59 3.66 12.08
C THR A 64 5.64 4.77 12.01
N ALA A 65 6.69 4.58 11.23
CA ALA A 65 7.75 5.56 11.04
C ALA A 65 7.19 6.91 10.58
N TYR A 66 6.58 6.95 9.40
CA TYR A 66 6.16 8.22 8.81
C TYR A 66 4.87 8.78 9.44
N GLY A 67 3.97 7.94 9.94
CA GLY A 67 2.75 8.39 10.60
C GLY A 67 3.03 9.09 11.94
N ARG A 68 4.06 8.63 12.67
CA ARG A 68 4.53 9.30 13.88
C ARG A 68 5.27 10.59 13.55
N LEU A 69 6.20 10.55 12.60
CA LEU A 69 6.88 11.74 12.12
C LEU A 69 5.90 12.83 11.66
N GLU A 70 4.82 12.48 10.95
CA GLU A 70 3.74 13.42 10.59
C GLU A 70 3.09 14.06 11.83
N ALA A 71 2.79 13.24 12.85
CA ALA A 71 2.15 13.70 14.07
C ALA A 71 3.06 14.60 14.92
N GLU A 72 4.37 14.36 14.90
CA GLU A 72 5.38 15.13 15.64
C GLU A 72 5.60 16.54 15.11
N VAL A 73 5.37 16.79 13.81
CA VAL A 73 5.43 18.17 13.24
C VAL A 73 4.45 19.12 13.96
N ARG A 74 3.49 18.59 14.75
CA ARG A 74 2.46 19.32 15.50
C ARG A 74 2.79 19.57 16.98
N ALA A 75 3.89 19.06 17.54
CA ALA A 75 4.09 19.06 19.01
C ALA A 75 4.44 20.44 19.63
N GLY A 76 4.03 21.55 19.02
CA GLY A 76 3.99 22.90 19.59
C GLY A 76 2.55 23.35 19.80
N GLU A 77 2.03 23.12 21.01
CA GLU A 77 0.86 23.78 21.63
C GLU A 77 -0.57 23.56 21.04
N ARG A 78 -1.51 23.19 21.93
CA ARG A 78 -2.99 23.33 21.84
C ARG A 78 -3.90 22.23 21.29
N THR A 79 -3.53 20.95 21.24
CA THR A 79 -4.56 19.87 21.24
C THR A 79 -4.34 18.78 22.27
N GLY A 80 -4.31 19.16 23.55
CA GLY A 80 -4.87 18.45 24.71
C GLY A 80 -4.55 16.98 25.03
N LYS A 81 -3.97 16.18 24.12
CA LYS A 81 -3.52 14.82 24.38
C LYS A 81 -2.13 14.62 23.77
N PRO A 82 -1.10 14.33 24.59
CA PRO A 82 0.21 13.98 24.07
C PRO A 82 0.08 12.75 23.16
N MET A 83 0.91 12.71 22.12
CA MET A 83 1.01 11.53 21.26
C MET A 83 1.36 10.31 22.12
N PRO A 84 0.69 9.15 21.92
CA PRO A 84 1.06 7.94 22.65
C PRO A 84 2.53 7.59 22.43
N GLU A 85 3.25 7.34 23.53
CA GLU A 85 4.62 6.83 23.49
C GLU A 85 4.66 5.46 22.80
N VAL A 86 5.77 5.18 22.11
CA VAL A 86 6.00 3.87 21.52
C VAL A 86 6.25 2.86 22.64
N ARG A 87 5.37 1.87 22.77
CA ARG A 87 5.65 0.74 23.67
C ARG A 87 6.76 -0.11 23.07
N SER A 88 7.94 -0.11 23.69
CA SER A 88 9.14 -0.78 23.16
C SER A 88 8.89 -2.26 22.85
N GLY A 89 8.11 -2.97 23.68
CA GLY A 89 7.75 -4.37 23.43
C GLY A 89 6.88 -4.59 22.19
N ALA A 90 5.99 -3.64 21.88
CA ALA A 90 5.13 -3.71 20.70
C ALA A 90 5.95 -3.43 19.42
N LEU A 91 6.83 -2.41 19.43
CA LEU A 91 7.72 -2.13 18.30
C LEU A 91 8.78 -3.23 18.12
N THR A 92 9.29 -3.84 19.21
CA THR A 92 10.18 -5.02 19.15
C THR A 92 9.48 -6.18 18.45
N LYS A 93 8.25 -6.50 18.88
CA LYS A 93 7.46 -7.55 18.26
C LYS A 93 7.26 -7.26 16.77
N LEU A 94 6.87 -6.02 16.46
CA LEU A 94 6.64 -5.58 15.10
C LEU A 94 7.88 -5.72 14.23
N ALA A 95 9.04 -5.21 14.68
CA ALA A 95 10.29 -5.32 13.95
C ALA A 95 10.63 -6.78 13.63
N ARG A 96 10.48 -7.67 14.62
CA ARG A 96 10.73 -9.10 14.45
C ARG A 96 9.77 -9.76 13.43
N THR A 97 8.50 -9.37 13.41
CA THR A 97 7.46 -10.07 12.64
C THR A 97 7.13 -9.45 11.29
N ASP A 98 7.45 -8.17 11.08
CA ASP A 98 7.20 -7.45 9.82
C ASP A 98 8.33 -7.77 8.82
N ILE A 99 8.41 -9.02 8.39
CA ILE A 99 9.51 -9.62 7.61
C ILE A 99 9.45 -9.32 6.11
N LEU A 100 8.64 -8.36 5.72
CA LEU A 100 8.42 -7.99 4.32
C LEU A 100 9.57 -7.16 3.77
N ASP A 101 10.22 -6.42 4.65
CA ASP A 101 11.43 -5.65 4.37
C ASP A 101 12.67 -6.39 4.84
N THR A 102 13.81 -6.07 4.22
CA THR A 102 15.11 -6.60 4.64
C THR A 102 15.47 -6.16 6.06
N PRO A 103 16.34 -6.89 6.79
CA PRO A 103 16.84 -6.44 8.09
C PRO A 103 17.23 -4.97 8.17
N ALA A 104 17.99 -4.45 7.19
CA ALA A 104 18.42 -3.05 7.18
C ALA A 104 17.24 -2.06 7.04
N TRP A 105 16.30 -2.31 6.12
CA TRP A 105 15.10 -1.47 5.96
C TRP A 105 14.19 -1.48 7.19
N ARG A 106 14.03 -2.64 7.83
CA ARG A 106 13.27 -2.71 9.09
C ARG A 106 13.94 -1.89 10.20
N ALA A 107 15.26 -1.93 10.28
CA ALA A 107 16.01 -1.12 11.23
C ALA A 107 15.87 0.38 10.95
N TYR A 108 15.95 0.78 9.68
CA TYR A 108 15.68 2.16 9.26
C TYR A 108 14.32 2.67 9.75
N TYR A 109 13.24 1.89 9.57
CA TYR A 109 11.91 2.29 10.03
C TYR A 109 11.76 2.28 11.56
N VAL A 110 12.44 1.39 12.28
CA VAL A 110 12.52 1.45 13.76
C VAL A 110 13.17 2.75 14.20
N CYS A 111 14.28 3.14 13.56
CA CYS A 111 14.98 4.39 13.81
C CYS A 111 14.08 5.61 13.57
N LEU A 112 13.39 5.66 12.42
CA LEU A 112 12.45 6.74 12.12
C LEU A 112 11.26 6.78 13.10
N SER A 113 10.74 5.63 13.53
CA SER A 113 9.63 5.56 14.49
C SER A 113 9.97 6.12 15.87
N LEU A 114 11.26 6.19 16.19
CA LEU A 114 11.83 6.71 17.42
C LEU A 114 12.58 8.03 17.23
N ALA A 115 12.44 8.70 16.08
CA ALA A 115 13.06 10.01 15.85
C ALA A 115 12.70 10.99 16.99
N GLY A 116 13.70 11.65 17.57
CA GLY A 116 13.51 12.52 18.75
C GLY A 116 13.52 11.81 20.12
N SER A 117 13.63 10.48 20.16
CA SER A 117 13.93 9.69 21.37
C SER A 117 15.45 9.50 21.56
N THR A 118 15.89 8.89 22.66
CA THR A 118 17.31 8.64 22.89
C THR A 118 17.85 7.54 21.96
N THR A 119 19.07 7.69 21.44
CA THR A 119 19.70 6.74 20.50
C THR A 119 19.79 5.30 21.05
N GLY A 120 19.78 5.12 22.37
CA GLY A 120 19.79 3.81 23.02
C GLY A 120 18.47 3.00 22.88
N ASP A 121 17.35 3.67 22.58
CA ASP A 121 16.04 3.01 22.50
C ASP A 121 15.92 2.15 21.24
N ALA A 122 16.43 2.63 20.09
CA ALA A 122 16.39 1.90 18.83
C ALA A 122 17.29 0.65 18.88
N VAL A 123 18.51 0.80 19.39
CA VAL A 123 19.46 -0.32 19.60
C VAL A 123 18.81 -1.42 20.45
N THR A 124 18.23 -1.06 21.60
CA THR A 124 17.59 -2.02 22.51
C THR A 124 16.44 -2.77 21.84
N ILE A 125 15.61 -2.08 21.05
CA ILE A 125 14.50 -2.70 20.31
C ILE A 125 15.02 -3.66 19.24
N LEU A 126 16.03 -3.26 18.47
CA LEU A 126 16.61 -4.08 17.40
C LEU A 126 17.33 -5.32 17.94
N GLU A 127 17.99 -5.21 19.09
CA GLU A 127 18.59 -6.36 19.78
C GLU A 127 17.54 -7.35 20.26
N ARG A 128 16.49 -6.88 20.93
CA ARG A 128 15.39 -7.74 21.41
C ARG A 128 14.60 -8.36 20.26
N ALA A 129 14.53 -7.69 19.11
CA ALA A 129 13.94 -8.22 17.90
C ALA A 129 14.84 -9.26 17.19
N GLY A 130 16.11 -9.35 17.58
CA GLY A 130 17.11 -10.22 16.95
C GLY A 130 17.57 -9.70 15.58
N LEU A 131 17.46 -8.38 15.32
CA LEU A 131 17.70 -7.79 14.01
C LEU A 131 18.97 -6.97 13.91
N ARG A 132 19.46 -6.42 15.02
CA ARG A 132 20.57 -5.46 15.04
C ARG A 132 21.75 -5.89 14.15
N LYS A 133 22.30 -7.08 14.43
CA LYS A 133 23.50 -7.58 13.74
C LYS A 133 23.28 -7.78 12.24
N ASP A 134 22.12 -8.33 11.85
CA ASP A 134 21.81 -8.59 10.45
C ASP A 134 21.57 -7.28 9.69
N ALA A 135 20.89 -6.31 10.33
CA ALA A 135 20.64 -4.99 9.77
C ALA A 135 21.93 -4.18 9.57
N GLU A 136 22.80 -4.12 10.58
CA GLU A 136 24.10 -3.43 10.49
C GLU A 136 24.99 -4.08 9.43
N LYS A 137 25.05 -5.42 9.41
CA LYS A 137 25.83 -6.16 8.42
C LYS A 137 25.33 -5.90 6.99
N GLU A 138 24.02 -5.94 6.78
CA GLU A 138 23.40 -5.68 5.48
C GLU A 138 23.63 -4.22 5.04
N ALA A 139 23.39 -3.25 5.94
CA ALA A 139 23.60 -1.84 5.68
C ALA A 139 25.06 -1.54 5.26
N LEU A 140 26.03 -2.09 6.00
CA LEU A 140 27.46 -1.96 5.69
C LEU A 140 27.83 -2.67 4.37
N ALA A 141 27.27 -3.85 4.13
CA ALA A 141 27.54 -4.61 2.90
C ALA A 141 27.06 -3.83 1.66
N TYR A 142 25.84 -3.30 1.71
CA TYR A 142 25.26 -2.53 0.61
C TYR A 142 25.97 -1.19 0.40
N LEU A 143 26.40 -0.49 1.48
CA LEU A 143 27.22 0.73 1.33
C LEU A 143 28.58 0.44 0.66
N ARG A 144 29.18 -0.74 0.91
CA ARG A 144 30.44 -1.16 0.27
C ARG A 144 30.23 -1.57 -1.18
N SER A 145 29.14 -2.27 -1.46
CA SER A 145 28.82 -2.82 -2.77
C SER A 145 27.30 -2.77 -2.97
N PRO A 146 26.77 -1.64 -3.50
CA PRO A 146 25.35 -1.54 -3.84
C PRO A 146 24.95 -2.61 -4.86
N ASP A 147 23.67 -2.97 -4.87
CA ASP A 147 23.14 -3.93 -5.85
C ASP A 147 23.32 -3.36 -7.27
N PRO A 148 23.97 -4.10 -8.20
CA PRO A 148 24.15 -3.63 -9.57
C PRO A 148 22.85 -3.51 -10.37
N GLU A 149 21.76 -4.17 -9.93
CA GLU A 149 20.45 -4.10 -10.57
C GLU A 149 19.64 -2.88 -10.12
N ASP A 150 20.04 -2.21 -9.04
CA ASP A 150 19.37 -1.00 -8.57
C ASP A 150 19.62 0.16 -9.54
N ASP A 151 18.53 0.80 -9.97
CA ASP A 151 18.66 2.06 -10.69
C ASP A 151 19.31 3.15 -9.81
N ALA A 152 19.78 4.22 -10.45
CA ALA A 152 20.53 5.27 -9.76
C ALA A 152 19.76 5.97 -8.63
N LEU A 153 18.42 6.03 -8.72
CA LEU A 153 17.57 6.68 -7.71
C LEU A 153 17.35 5.76 -6.53
N THR A 154 17.05 4.49 -6.80
CA THR A 154 16.93 3.44 -5.78
C THR A 154 18.25 3.29 -5.03
N SER A 155 19.37 3.17 -5.73
CA SER A 155 20.69 3.09 -5.10
C SER A 155 21.04 4.31 -4.25
N LEU A 156 20.64 5.53 -4.66
CA LEU A 156 20.85 6.75 -3.87
C LEU A 156 20.03 6.71 -2.57
N ALA A 157 18.76 6.35 -2.69
CA ALA A 157 17.81 6.23 -1.59
C ALA A 157 18.26 5.22 -0.53
N THR A 158 18.60 4.01 -0.97
CA THR A 158 18.97 2.90 -0.10
C THR A 158 20.27 3.18 0.62
N ARG A 159 21.27 3.75 -0.07
CA ARG A 159 22.51 4.20 0.60
C ARG A 159 22.24 5.28 1.66
N ALA A 160 21.34 6.22 1.39
CA ALA A 160 20.97 7.25 2.38
C ALA A 160 20.27 6.63 3.60
N ALA A 161 19.28 5.78 3.40
CA ALA A 161 18.56 5.09 4.47
C ALA A 161 19.48 4.20 5.32
N PHE A 162 20.42 3.50 4.68
CA PHE A 162 21.35 2.61 5.38
C PHE A 162 22.44 3.39 6.13
N LEU A 163 22.87 4.54 5.60
CA LEU A 163 23.72 5.46 6.36
C LEU A 163 23.01 6.00 7.61
N ASP A 164 21.74 6.40 7.48
CA ASP A 164 20.91 6.82 8.62
C ASP A 164 20.71 5.69 9.63
N THR A 165 20.53 4.45 9.15
CA THR A 165 20.43 3.27 10.01
C THR A 165 21.71 3.09 10.84
N LEU A 166 22.88 3.18 10.22
CA LEU A 166 24.16 3.09 10.92
C LEU A 166 24.32 4.21 11.94
N SER A 167 24.01 5.46 11.58
CA SER A 167 24.05 6.60 12.50
C SER A 167 23.12 6.41 13.71
N CYS A 168 21.87 6.00 13.49
CA CYS A 168 20.92 5.70 14.54
C CYS A 168 21.39 4.60 15.50
N THR A 169 22.09 3.58 14.98
CA THR A 169 22.63 2.47 15.78
C THR A 169 24.01 2.75 16.40
N GLY A 170 24.59 3.93 16.17
CA GLY A 170 25.92 4.32 16.68
C GLY A 170 27.10 3.69 15.93
N HIS A 171 26.89 3.30 14.67
CA HIS A 171 27.86 2.64 13.79
C HIS A 171 28.13 3.43 12.49
N ASP A 172 27.83 4.72 12.45
CA ASP A 172 28.15 5.59 11.31
C ASP A 172 29.65 5.68 11.03
N GLY A 173 30.50 5.58 12.05
CA GLY A 173 31.95 5.50 11.90
C GLY A 173 32.46 4.28 11.13
N ASP A 174 31.64 3.23 10.99
CA ASP A 174 31.99 2.00 10.26
C ASP A 174 31.67 2.11 8.76
N ALA A 175 30.92 3.14 8.35
CA ALA A 175 30.61 3.40 6.95
C ALA A 175 31.91 3.75 6.19
N PRO A 176 32.23 3.06 5.07
CA PRO A 176 33.43 3.37 4.31
C PRO A 176 33.42 4.82 3.82
N ARG A 177 34.48 5.58 4.09
CA ARG A 177 34.60 6.98 3.65
C ARG A 177 34.34 7.14 2.14
N ALA A 178 34.86 6.22 1.33
CA ALA A 178 34.62 6.20 -0.12
C ALA A 178 33.13 6.03 -0.49
N ALA A 179 32.34 5.30 0.31
CA ALA A 179 30.91 5.14 0.09
C ALA A 179 30.15 6.44 0.42
N VAL A 180 30.52 7.11 1.50
CA VAL A 180 29.97 8.42 1.90
C VAL A 180 30.30 9.49 0.86
N ASP A 181 31.55 9.55 0.41
CA ASP A 181 32.01 10.48 -0.63
C ASP A 181 31.26 10.25 -1.95
N ARG A 182 31.02 8.98 -2.31
CA ARG A 182 30.24 8.62 -3.50
C ARG A 182 28.76 9.00 -3.36
N LEU A 183 28.15 8.75 -2.21
CA LEU A 183 26.77 9.18 -1.91
C LEU A 183 26.64 10.71 -2.05
N ALA A 184 27.61 11.46 -1.52
CA ALA A 184 27.66 12.91 -1.65
C ALA A 184 27.78 13.37 -3.12
N ALA A 185 28.67 12.73 -3.88
CA ALA A 185 28.87 13.04 -5.30
C ALA A 185 27.62 12.74 -6.15
N ASP A 186 26.91 11.64 -5.87
CA ASP A 186 25.70 11.26 -6.58
C ASP A 186 24.52 12.17 -6.22
N THR A 187 24.40 12.55 -4.94
CA THR A 187 23.40 13.51 -4.44
C THR A 187 23.46 14.85 -5.19
N ALA A 188 24.65 15.30 -5.58
CA ALA A 188 24.82 16.53 -6.36
C ALA A 188 24.36 16.39 -7.84
N ARG A 189 24.34 15.16 -8.38
CA ARG A 189 24.08 14.86 -9.79
C ARG A 189 22.65 14.42 -10.09
N VAL A 190 21.93 13.90 -9.10
CA VAL A 190 20.54 13.44 -9.27
C VAL A 190 19.57 14.63 -9.30
N GLY A 191 18.59 14.57 -10.20
CA GLY A 191 17.62 15.64 -10.41
C GLY A 191 16.33 15.51 -9.61
N GLN A 192 16.02 14.32 -9.10
CA GLN A 192 14.77 13.99 -8.44
C GLN A 192 14.80 14.47 -6.97
N PRO A 193 13.92 15.41 -6.57
CA PRO A 193 13.99 16.04 -5.25
C PRO A 193 13.89 15.09 -4.05
N VAL A 194 13.05 14.05 -4.10
CA VAL A 194 12.80 13.19 -2.92
C VAL A 194 14.02 12.36 -2.53
N PRO A 195 14.62 11.51 -3.39
CA PRO A 195 15.85 10.77 -3.04
C PRO A 195 17.00 11.69 -2.61
N VAL A 196 17.09 12.87 -3.24
CA VAL A 196 18.11 13.86 -2.92
C VAL A 196 17.89 14.49 -1.55
N LEU A 197 16.64 14.76 -1.14
CA LEU A 197 16.35 15.25 0.21
C LEU A 197 16.82 14.27 1.27
N TYR A 198 16.48 12.99 1.13
CA TYR A 198 16.90 11.96 2.07
C TYR A 198 18.42 11.81 2.12
N ALA A 199 19.09 11.81 0.98
CA ALA A 199 20.54 11.75 0.93
C ALA A 199 21.21 12.98 1.58
N VAL A 200 20.66 14.20 1.37
CA VAL A 200 21.15 15.40 2.04
C VAL A 200 20.94 15.34 3.56
N GLU A 201 19.82 14.80 4.02
CA GLU A 201 19.53 14.63 5.45
C GLU A 201 20.45 13.59 6.09
N ALA A 202 20.63 12.43 5.44
CA ALA A 202 21.52 11.37 5.92
C ALA A 202 23.00 11.76 5.90
N LEU A 203 23.45 12.51 4.91
CA LEU A 203 24.83 13.02 4.90
C LEU A 203 25.05 14.05 6.01
N ARG A 204 24.03 14.84 6.35
CA ARG A 204 24.10 15.81 7.44
C ARG A 204 24.27 15.15 8.81
N THR A 205 23.64 13.99 9.05
CA THR A 205 23.75 13.26 10.33
C THR A 205 25.19 12.81 10.60
N VAL A 206 25.98 12.56 9.55
CA VAL A 206 27.41 12.22 9.62
C VAL A 206 28.34 13.42 9.35
N GLY A 207 27.82 14.64 9.42
CA GLY A 207 28.61 15.89 9.29
C GLY A 207 28.98 16.31 7.87
N VAL A 208 28.51 15.61 6.83
CA VAL A 208 28.79 15.92 5.43
C VAL A 208 27.74 16.86 4.85
N HIS A 209 28.16 18.01 4.35
CA HIS A 209 27.28 19.00 3.73
C HIS A 209 27.35 18.90 2.22
N VAL A 210 26.21 18.66 1.56
CA VAL A 210 26.12 18.59 0.10
C VAL A 210 25.15 19.62 -0.43
N ARG A 211 25.54 20.26 -1.54
CA ARG A 211 24.66 21.12 -2.31
C ARG A 211 24.04 20.31 -3.46
N PRO A 212 22.71 20.07 -3.45
CA PRO A 212 22.05 19.28 -4.49
C PRO A 212 21.82 20.10 -5.77
N ALA A 213 22.90 20.42 -6.47
CA ALA A 213 22.89 21.38 -7.57
C ALA A 213 21.97 20.99 -8.73
N ARG A 214 21.90 19.69 -9.09
CA ARG A 214 21.01 19.25 -10.18
C ARG A 214 19.54 19.34 -9.80
N ALA A 215 19.14 18.84 -8.63
CA ALA A 215 17.75 18.92 -8.17
C ALA A 215 17.27 20.37 -7.96
N LEU A 216 18.18 21.28 -7.60
CA LEU A 216 17.85 22.70 -7.38
C LEU A 216 17.86 23.57 -8.64
N ARG A 217 18.30 23.05 -9.79
CA ARG A 217 18.54 23.86 -11.00
C ARG A 217 17.33 24.68 -11.43
N ASP A 218 16.17 24.06 -11.46
CA ASP A 218 14.91 24.67 -11.94
C ASP A 218 13.91 24.90 -10.80
N ALA A 219 14.40 24.89 -9.55
CA ALA A 219 13.56 24.86 -8.35
C ALA A 219 12.61 26.07 -8.29
N ASP A 220 13.11 27.27 -8.55
CA ASP A 220 12.33 28.50 -8.41
C ASP A 220 11.19 28.58 -9.45
N GLY A 221 11.38 27.98 -10.63
CA GLY A 221 10.35 27.85 -11.65
C GLY A 221 9.30 26.79 -11.28
N LEU A 222 9.76 25.58 -10.91
CA LEU A 222 8.87 24.46 -10.54
C LEU A 222 8.02 24.76 -9.30
N LEU A 223 8.57 25.44 -8.29
CA LEU A 223 7.84 25.84 -7.09
C LEU A 223 6.78 26.93 -7.35
N LYS A 224 6.84 27.62 -8.49
CA LYS A 224 5.84 28.60 -8.95
C LYS A 224 4.89 28.05 -10.02
N ALA A 225 5.22 26.91 -10.63
CA ALA A 225 4.40 26.26 -11.64
C ALA A 225 3.07 25.71 -11.08
N GLU A 226 2.13 25.45 -11.98
CA GLU A 226 0.84 24.83 -11.67
C GLU A 226 0.97 23.47 -10.98
N CYS A 227 -0.05 23.07 -10.22
CA CYS A 227 0.06 21.90 -9.34
C CYS A 227 0.29 20.57 -10.07
N THR A 228 -0.13 20.46 -11.34
CA THR A 228 0.08 19.28 -12.18
C THR A 228 1.52 19.14 -12.69
N ALA A 229 2.33 20.20 -12.63
CA ALA A 229 3.69 20.20 -13.16
C ALA A 229 4.68 19.37 -12.31
N LEU A 230 4.33 19.07 -11.05
CA LEU A 230 5.19 18.33 -10.15
C LEU A 230 4.37 17.60 -9.09
N ASP A 231 4.63 16.31 -8.93
CA ASP A 231 3.98 15.49 -7.89
C ASP A 231 4.12 16.15 -6.49
N PRO A 232 3.08 16.10 -5.64
CA PRO A 232 3.12 16.72 -4.32
C PRO A 232 4.31 16.31 -3.44
N ILE A 233 4.77 15.05 -3.47
CA ILE A 233 5.90 14.59 -2.66
C ILE A 233 7.21 15.21 -3.17
N GLN A 234 7.37 15.32 -4.50
CA GLN A 234 8.52 15.94 -5.15
C GLN A 234 8.53 17.46 -4.90
N ARG A 235 7.36 18.10 -4.96
CA ARG A 235 7.22 19.53 -4.66
C ARG A 235 7.54 19.84 -3.20
N ALA A 236 7.08 19.00 -2.26
CA ALA A 236 7.41 19.14 -0.85
C ALA A 236 8.91 18.97 -0.59
N ALA A 237 9.53 17.95 -1.19
CA ALA A 237 10.97 17.73 -1.06
C ALA A 237 11.78 18.87 -1.66
N LEU A 238 11.39 19.39 -2.82
CA LEU A 238 12.04 20.54 -3.46
C LEU A 238 11.93 21.80 -2.60
N ALA A 239 10.76 22.06 -1.98
CA ALA A 239 10.56 23.17 -1.05
C ALA A 239 11.45 23.04 0.20
N LEU A 240 11.63 21.83 0.74
CA LEU A 240 12.50 21.54 1.87
C LEU A 240 13.98 21.69 1.52
N LEU A 241 14.41 21.18 0.37
CA LEU A 241 15.77 21.38 -0.15
C LEU A 241 16.08 22.87 -0.35
N ARG A 242 15.10 23.63 -0.83
CA ARG A 242 15.23 25.08 -1.04
C ARG A 242 15.03 25.90 0.24
N GLN A 243 14.51 25.28 1.31
CA GLN A 243 14.06 25.95 2.53
C GLN A 243 13.10 27.12 2.25
N GLN A 244 12.19 26.91 1.29
CA GLN A 244 11.25 27.95 0.85
C GLN A 244 9.90 27.35 0.45
N SER A 245 8.81 27.93 0.97
CA SER A 245 7.44 27.58 0.57
C SER A 245 6.72 28.79 -0.04
N THR A 246 6.59 28.81 -1.37
CA THR A 246 5.86 29.86 -2.11
C THR A 246 4.34 29.77 -1.88
N PRO A 247 3.55 30.84 -2.14
CA PRO A 247 2.09 30.77 -2.08
C PRO A 247 1.48 29.67 -2.96
N GLN A 248 2.00 29.50 -4.18
CA GLN A 248 1.58 28.43 -5.09
C GLN A 248 1.92 27.04 -4.54
N THR A 249 3.12 26.87 -3.97
CA THR A 249 3.49 25.61 -3.31
C THR A 249 2.56 25.30 -2.14
N ARG A 250 2.20 26.29 -1.32
CA ARG A 250 1.22 26.10 -0.24
C ARG A 250 -0.15 25.66 -0.76
N LYS A 251 -0.63 26.29 -1.83
CA LYS A 251 -1.89 25.92 -2.51
C LYS A 251 -1.84 24.48 -3.01
N CYS A 252 -0.76 24.05 -3.66
CA CYS A 252 -0.63 22.70 -4.21
C CYS A 252 -0.40 21.61 -3.15
N LEU A 253 0.25 21.92 -2.02
CA LEU A 253 0.54 20.95 -0.97
C LEU A 253 -0.59 20.80 0.05
N LYS A 254 -1.49 21.77 0.19
CA LYS A 254 -2.62 21.68 1.14
C LYS A 254 -3.51 20.44 0.89
N PRO A 255 -3.89 20.09 -0.35
CA PRO A 255 -4.60 18.83 -0.63
C PRO A 255 -3.79 17.58 -0.26
N ALA A 256 -2.46 17.65 -0.36
CA ALA A 256 -1.57 16.52 -0.06
C ALA A 256 -1.56 16.14 1.44
N LEU A 257 -2.04 17.01 2.34
CA LEU A 257 -2.28 16.64 3.74
C LEU A 257 -3.39 15.60 3.92
N HIS A 258 -4.21 15.38 2.90
CA HIS A 258 -5.19 14.29 2.87
C HIS A 258 -4.67 13.05 2.14
N ASN A 259 -3.45 13.11 1.59
CA ASN A 259 -2.81 11.98 0.92
C ASN A 259 -2.73 10.82 1.92
N PRO A 260 -3.23 9.63 1.61
CA PRO A 260 -3.12 8.45 2.46
C PRO A 260 -1.70 7.93 2.70
N ASP A 261 -0.70 8.27 1.88
CA ASP A 261 0.70 7.96 2.19
C ASP A 261 1.21 8.86 3.33
N PRO A 262 1.62 8.27 4.48
CA PRO A 262 2.14 9.04 5.61
C PRO A 262 3.42 9.82 5.27
N GLN A 263 4.26 9.32 4.36
CA GLN A 263 5.51 10.00 3.97
C GLN A 263 5.21 11.30 3.20
N THR A 264 4.30 11.25 2.23
CA THR A 264 3.82 12.42 1.49
C THR A 264 3.19 13.44 2.43
N ARG A 265 2.33 13.02 3.37
CA ARG A 265 1.75 13.95 4.36
C ARG A 265 2.81 14.58 5.24
N TRP A 266 3.76 13.78 5.71
CA TRP A 266 4.86 14.26 6.55
C TRP A 266 5.71 15.30 5.82
N LEU A 267 6.16 15.01 4.60
CA LEU A 267 6.93 15.97 3.78
C LEU A 267 6.11 17.21 3.44
N ALA A 268 4.86 17.06 3.01
CA ALA A 268 3.98 18.19 2.71
C ALA A 268 3.77 19.08 3.94
N ARG A 269 3.56 18.49 5.12
CA ARG A 269 3.41 19.23 6.38
C ARG A 269 4.70 19.98 6.74
N ARG A 270 5.87 19.31 6.68
CA ARG A 270 7.18 19.96 6.89
C ARG A 270 7.39 21.14 5.94
N ALA A 271 7.08 20.96 4.66
CA ALA A 271 7.21 22.03 3.66
C ALA A 271 6.25 23.21 3.94
N LEU A 272 5.01 22.92 4.32
CA LEU A 272 4.01 23.94 4.66
C LEU A 272 4.36 24.75 5.92
N THR A 273 5.17 24.19 6.82
CA THR A 273 5.65 24.88 8.03
C THR A 273 6.88 25.77 7.82
N ILE A 274 7.49 25.75 6.63
CA ILE A 274 8.66 26.60 6.33
C ILE A 274 8.28 28.09 6.46
N GLY A 275 9.02 28.80 7.31
CA GLY A 275 8.88 30.25 7.50
C GLY A 275 7.61 30.68 8.24
N VAL A 276 6.96 29.76 8.96
CA VAL A 276 5.75 30.05 9.74
C VAL A 276 6.09 29.87 11.23
N SER A 277 6.31 30.97 11.94
CA SER A 277 6.85 30.93 13.31
C SER A 277 5.84 30.51 14.38
N ASN A 278 4.53 30.55 14.13
CA ASN A 278 3.49 30.24 15.16
C ASN A 278 2.11 29.77 14.60
N ASP A 279 1.96 29.56 13.29
CA ASP A 279 0.64 29.32 12.62
C ASP A 279 0.47 27.90 12.04
N ALA A 280 1.21 26.92 12.55
CA ALA A 280 0.98 25.49 12.28
C ALA A 280 -0.43 25.04 12.73
N SER A 281 -1.11 25.84 13.54
CA SER A 281 -2.49 25.71 14.01
C SER A 281 -3.54 25.73 12.88
N SER A 282 -3.20 26.21 11.69
CA SER A 282 -4.11 26.29 10.53
C SER A 282 -4.15 25.04 9.65
N LEU A 283 -3.23 24.08 9.86
CA LEU A 283 -3.19 22.85 9.08
C LEU A 283 -4.15 21.80 9.67
N PRO A 284 -4.84 21.00 8.82
CA PRO A 284 -5.61 19.85 9.26
C PRO A 284 -4.82 18.94 10.21
N ALA A 285 -5.52 18.35 11.19
CA ALA A 285 -4.94 17.35 12.08
C ALA A 285 -4.32 16.18 11.29
N PRO A 286 -3.24 15.56 11.78
CA PRO A 286 -2.68 14.35 11.20
C PRO A 286 -3.75 13.27 11.01
N LYS A 287 -3.72 12.58 9.87
CA LYS A 287 -4.75 11.60 9.49
C LYS A 287 -4.48 10.19 10.04
N GLY A 288 -3.22 9.87 10.35
CA GLY A 288 -2.82 8.55 10.84
C GLY A 288 -3.47 8.20 12.18
N HIS A 289 -4.12 7.04 12.28
CA HIS A 289 -4.61 6.53 13.55
C HIS A 289 -3.45 5.90 14.35
N ILE A 290 -2.87 6.68 15.26
CA ILE A 290 -1.87 6.19 16.20
C ILE A 290 -2.60 5.42 17.31
N ARG A 291 -2.28 4.13 17.45
CA ARG A 291 -2.83 3.25 18.48
C ARG A 291 -2.32 3.64 19.87
N THR A 292 -2.95 3.09 20.91
CA THR A 292 -2.54 3.32 22.32
C THR A 292 -1.16 2.76 22.66
N ASP A 293 -0.59 1.90 21.83
CA ASP A 293 0.78 1.40 21.93
C ASP A 293 1.80 2.21 21.11
N GLY A 294 1.36 3.31 20.50
CA GLY A 294 2.19 4.22 19.71
C GLY A 294 2.41 3.77 18.26
N LEU A 295 1.85 2.63 17.84
CA LEU A 295 2.04 2.06 16.50
C LEU A 295 0.96 2.50 15.51
N VAL A 296 1.27 2.46 14.21
CA VAL A 296 0.36 2.86 13.12
C VAL A 296 0.07 1.67 12.21
N ALA A 297 -1.20 1.51 11.82
CA ALA A 297 -1.68 0.40 11.01
C ALA A 297 -1.10 0.38 9.58
N LYS A 298 -1.03 -0.82 8.98
CA LYS A 298 -0.66 -1.05 7.57
C LYS A 298 -1.46 -0.17 6.59
N SER A 299 -0.76 0.43 5.62
CA SER A 299 -1.33 0.99 4.38
C SER A 299 -1.14 -0.02 3.23
N PRO A 300 -2.10 -0.22 2.30
CA PRO A 300 -2.27 -1.52 1.62
C PRO A 300 -1.62 -1.67 0.25
N ALA A 301 -1.21 -0.60 -0.42
CA ALA A 301 -1.31 -0.61 -1.88
C ALA A 301 -0.10 -1.13 -2.66
N GLN A 302 0.91 -1.70 -2.00
CA GLN A 302 2.19 -2.01 -2.65
C GLN A 302 2.70 -3.44 -2.52
N LEU A 303 3.09 -4.03 -3.66
CA LEU A 303 3.69 -5.36 -3.73
C LEU A 303 4.97 -5.41 -2.91
N GLY A 304 5.06 -6.44 -2.06
CA GLY A 304 5.96 -6.48 -0.91
C GLY A 304 5.19 -6.80 0.38
N THR A 305 3.90 -6.46 0.48
CA THR A 305 3.02 -6.91 1.57
C THR A 305 2.17 -8.12 1.18
N LEU A 306 1.81 -8.97 2.15
CA LEU A 306 0.88 -10.09 1.90
C LEU A 306 -0.49 -9.62 1.40
N THR A 307 -0.95 -8.43 1.79
CA THR A 307 -2.21 -7.84 1.29
C THR A 307 -2.11 -7.46 -0.18
N ALA A 308 -1.07 -6.71 -0.57
CA ALA A 308 -0.88 -6.36 -1.98
C ALA A 308 -0.57 -7.58 -2.84
N THR A 309 0.14 -8.55 -2.28
CA THR A 309 0.40 -9.84 -2.92
C THR A 309 -0.89 -10.61 -3.16
N TYR A 310 -1.80 -10.60 -2.17
CA TYR A 310 -3.15 -11.15 -2.35
C TYR A 310 -3.92 -10.39 -3.44
N ASN A 311 -3.82 -9.06 -3.51
CA ASN A 311 -4.49 -8.28 -4.55
C ASN A 311 -3.90 -8.53 -5.94
N ALA A 312 -2.59 -8.70 -6.08
CA ALA A 312 -1.97 -9.14 -7.32
C ALA A 312 -2.40 -10.56 -7.71
N ALA A 313 -2.51 -11.49 -6.73
CA ALA A 313 -3.06 -12.81 -6.98
C ALA A 313 -4.52 -12.75 -7.49
N ARG A 314 -5.33 -11.84 -6.94
CA ARG A 314 -6.69 -11.58 -7.44
C ARG A 314 -6.68 -10.99 -8.85
N ALA A 315 -5.78 -10.06 -9.15
CA ALA A 315 -5.63 -9.49 -10.50
C ALA A 315 -5.24 -10.57 -11.52
N LEU A 316 -4.24 -11.40 -11.21
CA LEU A 316 -3.83 -12.54 -12.03
C LEU A 316 -4.98 -13.53 -12.24
N THR A 317 -5.79 -13.79 -11.22
CA THR A 317 -6.95 -14.68 -11.33
C THR A 317 -8.03 -14.08 -12.22
N ALA A 318 -8.38 -12.80 -12.01
CA ALA A 318 -9.35 -12.09 -12.84
C ALA A 318 -8.90 -12.02 -14.31
N GLY A 319 -7.59 -11.86 -14.55
CA GLY A 319 -6.97 -11.93 -15.88
C GLY A 319 -6.82 -13.35 -16.45
N ALA A 320 -7.29 -14.40 -15.75
CA ALA A 320 -7.10 -15.81 -16.11
C ALA A 320 -5.61 -16.23 -16.30
N GLN A 321 -4.71 -15.60 -15.54
CA GLN A 321 -3.25 -15.77 -15.59
C GLN A 321 -2.66 -16.40 -14.32
N GLN A 322 -3.49 -17.06 -13.51
CA GLN A 322 -3.04 -17.76 -12.30
C GLN A 322 -1.93 -18.81 -12.53
N GLY A 323 -1.75 -19.29 -13.77
CA GLY A 323 -0.64 -20.18 -14.15
C GLY A 323 0.66 -19.48 -14.55
N ARG A 324 0.68 -18.14 -14.60
CA ARG A 324 1.83 -17.30 -14.97
C ARG A 324 2.37 -16.50 -13.78
N VAL A 325 2.21 -17.00 -12.56
CA VAL A 325 2.72 -16.32 -11.36
C VAL A 325 4.24 -16.14 -11.49
N PRO A 326 4.77 -14.93 -11.27
CA PRO A 326 6.21 -14.71 -11.30
C PRO A 326 6.98 -15.60 -10.31
N ASP A 327 8.18 -16.03 -10.71
CA ASP A 327 9.00 -16.95 -9.90
C ASP A 327 9.36 -16.37 -8.53
N TRP A 328 9.68 -15.09 -8.48
CA TRP A 328 10.00 -14.42 -7.21
C TRP A 328 8.84 -14.47 -6.22
N LEU A 329 7.61 -14.30 -6.73
CA LEU A 329 6.41 -14.29 -5.91
C LEU A 329 6.16 -15.71 -5.36
N THR A 330 6.32 -16.71 -6.20
CA THR A 330 6.24 -18.12 -5.78
C THR A 330 7.29 -18.47 -4.74
N GLN A 331 8.55 -18.06 -4.94
CA GLN A 331 9.65 -18.33 -4.01
C GLN A 331 9.42 -17.63 -2.66
N GLN A 332 9.02 -16.35 -2.67
CA GLN A 332 8.75 -15.58 -1.46
C GLN A 332 7.61 -16.19 -0.63
N LEU A 333 6.48 -16.55 -1.25
CA LEU A 333 5.35 -17.17 -0.55
C LEU A 333 5.72 -18.51 0.09
N LYS A 334 6.53 -19.33 -0.59
CA LYS A 334 7.04 -20.60 -0.05
C LYS A 334 8.02 -20.38 1.10
N GLN A 335 8.89 -19.37 1.02
CA GLN A 335 9.82 -19.02 2.09
C GLN A 335 9.05 -18.55 3.34
N LEU A 336 8.05 -17.68 3.17
CA LEU A 336 7.17 -17.23 4.26
C LEU A 336 6.44 -18.39 4.92
N GLY A 337 5.86 -19.28 4.12
CA GLY A 337 5.10 -20.41 4.66
C GLY A 337 5.94 -21.52 5.28
N SER A 338 7.24 -21.57 4.97
CA SER A 338 8.23 -22.46 5.60
C SER A 338 8.84 -21.89 6.89
N GLY A 339 8.59 -20.61 7.20
CA GLY A 339 9.11 -19.94 8.39
C GLY A 339 8.62 -20.52 9.72
N ARG A 340 9.38 -20.30 10.79
CA ARG A 340 9.10 -20.88 12.13
C ARG A 340 7.84 -20.31 12.79
N ALA A 341 7.49 -19.05 12.54
CA ALA A 341 6.26 -18.45 13.06
C ALA A 341 5.80 -17.28 12.18
N LEU A 342 4.52 -17.27 11.82
CA LEU A 342 3.82 -16.13 11.26
C LEU A 342 2.66 -15.76 12.20
N GLU A 343 2.38 -14.46 12.32
CA GLU A 343 1.23 -13.98 13.07
C GLU A 343 -0.07 -14.51 12.43
N PRO A 344 -1.15 -14.73 13.21
CA PRO A 344 -2.38 -15.31 12.70
C PRO A 344 -2.93 -14.61 11.45
N SER A 345 -2.99 -13.27 11.43
CA SER A 345 -3.50 -12.48 10.29
C SER A 345 -2.68 -12.69 9.02
N ASP A 346 -1.36 -12.66 9.10
CA ASP A 346 -0.47 -12.91 7.97
C ASP A 346 -0.57 -14.37 7.49
N ARG A 347 -0.82 -15.34 8.38
CA ARG A 347 -1.13 -16.72 7.97
C ARG A 347 -2.43 -16.83 7.19
N LEU A 348 -3.47 -16.08 7.56
CA LEU A 348 -4.73 -16.05 6.79
C LEU A 348 -4.48 -15.49 5.40
N LEU A 349 -3.77 -14.36 5.29
CA LEU A 349 -3.46 -13.73 3.99
C LEU A 349 -2.56 -14.61 3.12
N LEU A 350 -1.55 -15.26 3.72
CA LEU A 350 -0.72 -16.25 3.04
C LEU A 350 -1.57 -17.41 2.54
N ALA A 351 -2.45 -17.95 3.38
CA ALA A 351 -3.34 -19.05 3.00
C ALA A 351 -4.28 -18.66 1.84
N MET A 352 -4.90 -17.49 1.92
CA MET A 352 -5.77 -16.95 0.87
C MET A 352 -5.01 -16.76 -0.45
N THR A 353 -3.83 -16.13 -0.39
CA THR A 353 -2.99 -15.91 -1.58
C THR A 353 -2.58 -17.23 -2.22
N CYS A 354 -2.11 -18.19 -1.42
CA CYS A 354 -1.66 -19.48 -1.92
C CYS A 354 -2.83 -20.33 -2.43
N HIS A 355 -4.00 -20.25 -1.80
CA HIS A 355 -5.23 -20.89 -2.30
C HIS A 355 -5.61 -20.32 -3.67
N ARG A 356 -5.66 -18.99 -3.79
CA ARG A 356 -6.00 -18.29 -5.03
C ARG A 356 -5.04 -18.62 -6.18
N LEU A 357 -3.74 -18.66 -5.90
CA LEU A 357 -2.70 -19.01 -6.88
C LEU A 357 -2.53 -20.51 -7.09
N SER A 358 -3.29 -21.36 -6.39
CA SER A 358 -3.11 -22.82 -6.40
C SER A 358 -1.68 -23.28 -6.06
N LEU A 359 -1.03 -22.59 -5.11
CA LEU A 359 0.34 -22.86 -4.67
C LEU A 359 0.38 -23.60 -3.33
N ALA A 360 1.24 -24.61 -3.23
CA ALA A 360 1.62 -25.22 -1.96
C ALA A 360 2.72 -24.39 -1.28
N CYS A 361 2.32 -23.53 -0.34
CA CYS A 361 3.23 -22.59 0.33
C CYS A 361 3.80 -23.10 1.66
N GLY A 362 3.44 -24.31 2.10
CA GLY A 362 3.98 -24.93 3.32
C GLY A 362 3.12 -24.73 4.57
N PRO A 363 3.64 -25.11 5.75
CA PRO A 363 2.85 -25.38 6.95
C PRO A 363 2.13 -24.16 7.54
N GLN A 364 2.66 -22.94 7.38
CA GLN A 364 1.96 -21.75 7.90
C GLN A 364 0.70 -21.42 7.08
N ALA A 365 0.74 -21.66 5.76
CA ALA A 365 -0.44 -21.48 4.89
C ALA A 365 -1.53 -22.51 5.23
N GLU A 366 -1.16 -23.77 5.48
CA GLU A 366 -2.09 -24.81 5.92
C GLU A 366 -2.73 -24.49 7.28
N LYS A 367 -1.94 -23.96 8.22
CA LYS A 367 -2.45 -23.47 9.52
C LYS A 367 -3.44 -22.32 9.31
N GLY A 368 -3.09 -21.36 8.45
CA GLY A 368 -3.97 -20.25 8.09
C GLY A 368 -5.31 -20.73 7.51
N ALA A 369 -5.29 -21.66 6.56
CA ALA A 369 -6.52 -22.24 5.98
C ALA A 369 -7.42 -22.90 7.05
N LYS A 370 -6.83 -23.63 8.00
CA LYS A 370 -7.56 -24.23 9.14
C LYS A 370 -8.13 -23.17 10.09
N GLU A 371 -7.43 -22.05 10.27
CA GLU A 371 -7.88 -20.93 11.10
C GLU A 371 -9.05 -20.18 10.47
N ILE A 372 -9.08 -20.01 9.14
CA ILE A 372 -10.17 -19.35 8.40
C ILE A 372 -11.52 -20.02 8.67
N ALA A 373 -11.55 -21.36 8.65
CA ALA A 373 -12.76 -22.13 8.93
C ALA A 373 -13.37 -21.82 10.31
N ARG A 374 -12.53 -21.43 11.28
CA ARG A 374 -12.89 -21.15 12.68
C ARG A 374 -13.06 -19.66 12.98
N LEU A 375 -12.87 -18.77 11.99
CA LEU A 375 -12.97 -17.32 12.22
C LEU A 375 -14.39 -16.92 12.64
N PRO A 376 -14.54 -16.24 13.79
CA PRO A 376 -15.83 -15.70 14.21
C PRO A 376 -16.17 -14.46 13.36
N VAL A 377 -17.26 -14.55 12.60
CA VAL A 377 -17.87 -13.40 11.92
C VAL A 377 -18.85 -12.73 12.90
N PRO A 378 -18.69 -11.44 13.21
CA PRO A 378 -19.66 -10.71 14.02
C PRO A 378 -21.07 -10.78 13.42
N ARG A 379 -22.08 -11.11 14.23
CA ARG A 379 -23.50 -11.20 13.76
C ARG A 379 -24.15 -9.85 13.45
N ARG A 380 -23.58 -8.75 13.95
CA ARG A 380 -24.05 -7.37 13.71
C ARG A 380 -22.87 -6.54 13.27
N LEU A 381 -23.07 -5.71 12.24
CA LEU A 381 -22.05 -4.80 11.75
C LEU A 381 -22.16 -3.44 12.47
N THR A 382 -21.09 -3.02 13.13
CA THR A 382 -20.96 -1.70 13.78
C THR A 382 -19.77 -0.95 13.21
N ARG A 383 -19.70 0.37 13.43
CA ARG A 383 -18.52 1.17 13.03
C ARG A 383 -17.21 0.63 13.64
N GLU A 384 -17.27 0.12 14.87
CA GLU A 384 -16.12 -0.38 15.61
C GLU A 384 -15.66 -1.76 15.12
N ASN A 385 -16.59 -2.63 14.71
CA ASN A 385 -16.27 -4.00 14.34
C ASN A 385 -16.17 -4.24 12.83
N GLN A 386 -16.51 -3.24 12.00
CA GLN A 386 -16.60 -3.38 10.55
C GLN A 386 -15.35 -3.98 9.92
N ARG A 387 -14.17 -3.51 10.33
CA ARG A 387 -12.90 -4.03 9.80
C ARG A 387 -12.74 -5.54 10.05
N ARG A 388 -13.09 -5.99 11.27
CA ARG A 388 -13.04 -7.41 11.65
C ARG A 388 -14.05 -8.23 10.86
N TRP A 389 -15.26 -7.68 10.71
CA TRP A 389 -16.32 -8.31 9.95
C TRP A 389 -15.90 -8.51 8.49
N TYR A 390 -15.43 -7.45 7.82
CA TYR A 390 -14.99 -7.50 6.43
C TYR A 390 -13.88 -8.55 6.23
N ALA A 391 -12.82 -8.51 7.05
CA ALA A 391 -11.72 -9.46 6.93
C ALA A 391 -12.17 -10.92 7.13
N ALA A 392 -13.04 -11.18 8.11
CA ALA A 392 -13.54 -12.54 8.36
C ALA A 392 -14.49 -13.01 7.24
N THR A 393 -15.35 -12.13 6.72
CA THR A 393 -16.26 -12.43 5.61
C THR A 393 -15.48 -12.75 4.35
N VAL A 394 -14.55 -11.88 3.94
CA VAL A 394 -13.73 -12.07 2.73
C VAL A 394 -12.84 -13.32 2.84
N ALA A 395 -12.18 -13.55 3.99
CA ALA A 395 -11.34 -14.73 4.15
C ALA A 395 -12.15 -16.03 4.06
N ARG A 396 -13.39 -16.04 4.58
CA ARG A 396 -14.26 -17.21 4.48
C ARG A 396 -14.81 -17.40 3.07
N ALA A 397 -15.22 -16.32 2.41
CA ALA A 397 -15.63 -16.32 1.01
C ALA A 397 -14.57 -16.94 0.11
N GLU A 398 -13.30 -16.58 0.35
CA GLU A 398 -12.16 -17.06 -0.43
C GLU A 398 -12.01 -18.59 -0.42
N PHE A 399 -12.46 -19.25 0.64
CA PHE A 399 -12.43 -20.71 0.78
C PHE A 399 -13.80 -21.36 0.53
N GLY A 400 -14.74 -20.65 -0.10
CA GLY A 400 -16.07 -21.16 -0.43
C GLY A 400 -16.91 -21.53 0.79
N LEU A 401 -16.64 -20.92 1.95
CA LEU A 401 -17.39 -21.24 3.18
C LEU A 401 -18.74 -20.51 3.17
N PRO A 402 -19.82 -21.15 3.67
CA PRO A 402 -21.16 -20.59 3.56
C PRO A 402 -21.32 -19.28 4.35
N CYS A 403 -22.18 -18.42 3.79
CA CYS A 403 -22.63 -17.18 4.41
C CYS A 403 -23.15 -17.43 5.83
N ARG A 404 -22.66 -16.65 6.79
CA ARG A 404 -23.24 -16.58 8.14
C ARG A 404 -24.06 -15.31 8.21
N HIS A 405 -25.38 -15.45 8.36
CA HIS A 405 -26.32 -14.34 8.47
C HIS A 405 -25.79 -13.27 9.43
N ALA A 406 -25.64 -12.04 8.93
CA ALA A 406 -25.31 -10.86 9.70
C ALA A 406 -26.34 -9.78 9.35
N SER A 407 -26.97 -9.20 10.36
CA SER A 407 -27.88 -8.07 10.16
C SER A 407 -27.05 -6.80 9.96
N ILE A 408 -27.25 -6.14 8.82
CA ILE A 408 -26.49 -4.96 8.42
C ILE A 408 -27.43 -3.77 8.19
N GLU A 409 -27.18 -2.68 8.90
CA GLU A 409 -27.82 -1.39 8.62
C GLU A 409 -26.80 -0.47 7.94
N LEU A 410 -27.20 0.14 6.82
CA LEU A 410 -26.38 1.16 6.17
C LEU A 410 -26.34 2.45 7.00
N PRO A 411 -25.24 3.22 6.92
CA PRO A 411 -25.21 4.57 7.45
C PRO A 411 -26.35 5.42 6.86
N ARG A 412 -26.98 6.27 7.69
CA ARG A 412 -27.97 7.25 7.20
C ARG A 412 -27.36 8.12 6.10
N GLY A 413 -28.04 8.22 4.96
CA GLY A 413 -27.61 8.99 3.79
C GLY A 413 -27.16 8.14 2.58
N ASP A 414 -26.90 6.85 2.78
CA ASP A 414 -26.48 5.91 1.72
C ASP A 414 -27.70 5.23 1.06
N GLU A 415 -28.83 5.93 0.85
CA GLU A 415 -30.03 5.28 0.30
C GLU A 415 -30.04 5.23 -1.24
N SER A 416 -29.53 6.25 -1.92
CA SER A 416 -29.53 6.33 -3.40
C SER A 416 -28.15 6.30 -4.03
N VAL A 417 -27.10 6.64 -3.27
CA VAL A 417 -25.69 6.53 -3.66
C VAL A 417 -24.95 5.93 -2.49
N LEU A 418 -24.37 4.75 -2.69
CA LEU A 418 -23.65 4.06 -1.62
C LEU A 418 -22.29 4.70 -1.41
N SER A 419 -21.90 4.98 -0.16
CA SER A 419 -20.52 5.36 0.10
C SER A 419 -19.56 4.23 -0.32
N ALA A 420 -18.30 4.55 -0.65
CA ALA A 420 -17.27 3.54 -0.95
C ALA A 420 -17.16 2.47 0.16
N ARG A 421 -17.44 2.87 1.40
CA ARG A 421 -17.51 1.97 2.56
C ARG A 421 -18.65 0.96 2.43
N SER A 422 -19.84 1.41 2.04
CA SER A 422 -21.04 0.59 1.90
C SER A 422 -20.92 -0.35 0.70
N LEU A 423 -20.38 0.13 -0.43
CA LEU A 423 -20.06 -0.70 -1.59
C LEU A 423 -19.17 -1.90 -1.22
N ARG A 424 -18.08 -1.66 -0.47
CA ARG A 424 -17.20 -2.75 -0.01
C ARG A 424 -17.91 -3.79 0.86
N ILE A 425 -18.87 -3.35 1.69
CA ILE A 425 -19.65 -4.28 2.52
C ILE A 425 -20.52 -5.17 1.63
N VAL A 426 -21.20 -4.57 0.65
CA VAL A 426 -22.04 -5.30 -0.32
C VAL A 426 -21.22 -6.30 -1.11
N VAL A 427 -20.08 -5.91 -1.66
CA VAL A 427 -19.19 -6.82 -2.41
C VAL A 427 -18.72 -7.98 -1.53
N ALA A 428 -18.34 -7.72 -0.27
CA ALA A 428 -17.94 -8.79 0.64
C ALA A 428 -19.07 -9.76 0.99
N LEU A 429 -20.31 -9.27 1.12
CA LEU A 429 -21.49 -10.12 1.30
C LEU A 429 -21.72 -11.01 0.09
N ALA A 430 -21.63 -10.43 -1.10
CA ALA A 430 -21.79 -11.13 -2.36
C ALA A 430 -20.77 -12.25 -2.53
N ASP A 431 -19.48 -11.93 -2.38
CA ASP A 431 -18.38 -12.90 -2.45
C ASP A 431 -18.60 -14.05 -1.44
N ALA A 432 -19.19 -13.76 -0.27
CA ALA A 432 -19.49 -14.75 0.76
C ALA A 432 -20.78 -15.56 0.51
N GLY A 433 -21.47 -15.35 -0.62
CA GLY A 433 -22.73 -16.01 -0.95
C GLY A 433 -23.93 -15.50 -0.14
N CYS A 434 -23.88 -14.27 0.38
CA CYS A 434 -24.99 -13.61 1.07
C CYS A 434 -25.83 -12.73 0.12
N ALA A 435 -26.20 -13.26 -1.05
CA ALA A 435 -26.83 -12.51 -2.15
C ALA A 435 -28.08 -11.72 -1.71
N THR A 436 -29.00 -12.35 -0.98
CA THR A 436 -30.23 -11.70 -0.49
C THR A 436 -29.98 -10.45 0.36
N GLU A 437 -28.94 -10.46 1.21
CA GLU A 437 -28.61 -9.29 2.03
C GLU A 437 -27.87 -8.23 1.20
N ALA A 438 -27.05 -8.63 0.23
CA ALA A 438 -26.43 -7.70 -0.72
C ALA A 438 -27.49 -6.98 -1.56
N GLU A 439 -28.43 -7.72 -2.15
CA GLU A 439 -29.57 -7.20 -2.92
C GLU A 439 -30.36 -6.17 -2.11
N ARG A 440 -30.77 -6.54 -0.88
CA ARG A 440 -31.52 -5.66 0.03
C ARG A 440 -30.80 -4.35 0.33
N LEU A 441 -29.47 -4.37 0.46
CA LEU A 441 -28.67 -3.16 0.72
C LEU A 441 -28.50 -2.28 -0.53
N THR A 442 -28.75 -2.81 -1.72
CA THR A 442 -28.58 -2.12 -3.01
C THR A 442 -29.89 -1.78 -3.71
N GLU A 443 -31.04 -2.20 -3.18
CA GLU A 443 -32.36 -2.12 -3.83
C GLU A 443 -32.70 -0.71 -4.38
N LYS A 444 -32.26 0.34 -3.69
CA LYS A 444 -32.53 1.74 -4.05
C LYS A 444 -31.37 2.45 -4.77
N ALA A 445 -30.24 1.77 -4.97
CA ALA A 445 -29.04 2.36 -5.55
C ALA A 445 -28.89 2.00 -7.03
N ASP A 446 -28.68 3.01 -7.88
CA ASP A 446 -28.26 2.83 -9.27
C ASP A 446 -26.74 2.67 -9.33
N LEU A 447 -26.30 1.41 -9.23
CA LEU A 447 -24.89 1.06 -9.13
C LEU A 447 -24.14 1.26 -10.44
N VAL A 448 -24.80 1.09 -11.59
CA VAL A 448 -24.19 1.34 -12.92
C VAL A 448 -23.97 2.83 -13.13
N ALA A 449 -24.96 3.68 -12.83
CA ALA A 449 -24.78 5.12 -12.90
C ALA A 449 -23.76 5.62 -11.88
N GLN A 450 -23.70 5.00 -10.69
CA GLN A 450 -22.64 5.28 -9.72
C GLN A 450 -21.26 4.90 -10.26
N ALA A 451 -21.10 3.72 -10.89
CA ALA A 451 -19.84 3.29 -11.47
C ALA A 451 -19.34 4.25 -12.57
N ARG A 452 -20.24 4.66 -13.49
CA ARG A 452 -19.92 5.65 -14.53
C ARG A 452 -19.47 6.98 -13.93
N ARG A 453 -20.17 7.48 -12.91
CA ARG A 453 -19.78 8.72 -12.20
C ARG A 453 -18.43 8.58 -11.52
N SER A 454 -18.19 7.49 -10.80
CA SER A 454 -16.90 7.24 -10.14
C SER A 454 -15.73 7.17 -11.14
N LEU A 455 -15.92 6.55 -12.32
CA LEU A 455 -14.90 6.58 -13.38
C LEU A 455 -14.68 8.00 -13.92
N GLY A 456 -15.74 8.80 -14.07
CA GLY A 456 -15.62 10.21 -14.49
C GLY A 456 -14.95 11.10 -13.43
N ASP A 457 -15.16 10.82 -12.15
CA ASP A 457 -14.62 11.56 -11.01
C ASP A 457 -13.19 11.15 -10.63
N GLY A 458 -12.62 10.15 -11.30
CA GLY A 458 -11.26 9.70 -11.02
C GLY A 458 -11.13 8.67 -9.88
N ASP A 459 -12.15 7.85 -9.63
CA ASP A 459 -12.18 6.83 -8.57
C ASP A 459 -12.47 5.42 -9.12
N LEU A 460 -11.42 4.77 -9.59
CA LEU A 460 -11.47 3.41 -10.16
C LEU A 460 -11.97 2.37 -9.16
N LEU A 461 -11.56 2.48 -7.90
CA LEU A 461 -11.88 1.48 -6.87
C LEU A 461 -13.38 1.49 -6.57
N SER A 462 -13.97 2.68 -6.38
CA SER A 462 -15.41 2.79 -6.15
C SER A 462 -16.22 2.35 -7.37
N ALA A 463 -15.73 2.60 -8.59
CA ALA A 463 -16.38 2.11 -9.80
C ALA A 463 -16.38 0.57 -9.89
N SER A 464 -15.24 -0.05 -9.61
CA SER A 464 -15.10 -1.51 -9.57
C SER A 464 -15.98 -2.15 -8.49
N ASP A 465 -16.02 -1.56 -7.29
CA ASP A 465 -16.87 -2.05 -6.21
C ASP A 465 -18.36 -1.87 -6.55
N ALA A 466 -18.75 -0.79 -7.25
CA ALA A 466 -20.12 -0.58 -7.71
C ALA A 466 -20.56 -1.59 -8.77
N VAL A 467 -19.72 -1.90 -9.77
CA VAL A 467 -20.02 -2.93 -10.77
C VAL A 467 -20.10 -4.32 -10.15
N GLN A 468 -19.17 -4.67 -9.25
CA GLN A 468 -19.22 -5.94 -8.53
C GLN A 468 -20.48 -6.04 -7.67
N ALA A 469 -20.89 -4.95 -7.00
CA ALA A 469 -22.15 -4.90 -6.26
C ALA A 469 -23.37 -5.04 -7.20
N ALA A 470 -23.33 -4.47 -8.41
CA ALA A 470 -24.41 -4.60 -9.38
C ALA A 470 -24.57 -6.06 -9.85
N LEU A 471 -23.45 -6.71 -10.20
CA LEU A 471 -23.41 -8.12 -10.57
C LEU A 471 -23.88 -9.03 -9.44
N ALA A 472 -23.49 -8.70 -8.21
CA ALA A 472 -23.84 -9.45 -7.02
C ALA A 472 -25.32 -9.40 -6.64
N SER A 473 -25.97 -8.30 -6.98
CA SER A 473 -27.37 -8.02 -6.65
C SER A 473 -28.30 -8.24 -7.84
N ASP A 474 -27.85 -8.98 -8.85
CA ASP A 474 -28.56 -9.26 -10.10
C ASP A 474 -29.11 -7.99 -10.80
N GLN A 475 -28.46 -6.83 -10.63
CA GLN A 475 -28.79 -5.62 -11.37
C GLN A 475 -28.29 -5.75 -12.81
N SER A 476 -29.18 -5.52 -13.78
CA SER A 476 -28.82 -5.55 -15.20
C SER A 476 -27.83 -4.44 -15.55
N ILE A 477 -26.67 -4.82 -16.12
CA ILE A 477 -25.66 -3.88 -16.61
C ILE A 477 -25.81 -3.74 -18.14
N PRO A 478 -26.13 -2.55 -18.66
CA PRO A 478 -26.38 -2.35 -20.09
C PRO A 478 -25.10 -2.54 -20.92
N GLN A 479 -25.23 -3.09 -22.13
CA GLN A 479 -24.09 -3.30 -23.06
C GLN A 479 -23.30 -2.02 -23.32
N THR A 480 -23.98 -0.87 -23.39
CA THR A 480 -23.34 0.44 -23.57
C THR A 480 -22.32 0.76 -22.46
N PHE A 481 -22.50 0.25 -21.23
CA PHE A 481 -21.49 0.40 -20.19
C PHE A 481 -20.21 -0.35 -20.54
N TRP A 482 -20.33 -1.59 -21.02
CA TRP A 482 -19.19 -2.41 -21.40
C TRP A 482 -18.48 -1.86 -22.64
N ASP A 483 -19.22 -1.32 -23.60
CA ASP A 483 -18.67 -0.71 -24.81
C ASP A 483 -17.86 0.56 -24.49
N ASP A 484 -18.33 1.38 -23.54
CA ASP A 484 -17.66 2.62 -23.12
C ASP A 484 -16.44 2.37 -22.20
N LEU A 485 -16.43 1.23 -21.50
CA LEU A 485 -15.49 0.95 -20.41
C LEU A 485 -14.01 1.07 -20.80
N PRO A 486 -13.53 0.57 -21.96
CA PRO A 486 -12.13 0.74 -22.36
C PRO A 486 -11.69 2.20 -22.44
N GLY A 487 -12.54 3.07 -23.01
CA GLY A 487 -12.25 4.51 -23.10
C GLY A 487 -12.26 5.20 -21.74
N LEU A 488 -13.13 4.77 -20.82
CA LEU A 488 -13.17 5.27 -19.44
C LEU A 488 -11.96 4.82 -18.61
N MET A 489 -11.37 3.66 -18.93
CA MET A 489 -10.24 3.08 -18.21
C MET A 489 -8.88 3.60 -18.67
N GLU A 490 -8.76 4.05 -19.92
CA GLU A 490 -7.49 4.51 -20.50
C GLU A 490 -6.75 5.57 -19.66
N PRO A 491 -7.41 6.58 -19.05
CA PRO A 491 -6.72 7.57 -18.23
C PRO A 491 -6.06 6.99 -16.95
N TYR A 492 -6.49 5.81 -16.50
CA TYR A 492 -5.99 5.12 -15.31
C TYR A 492 -4.82 4.19 -15.59
N ARG A 493 -4.53 3.92 -16.87
CA ARG A 493 -3.49 3.01 -17.30
C ARG A 493 -2.11 3.64 -17.13
N ASP A 494 -1.16 2.86 -16.63
CA ASP A 494 0.24 3.30 -16.56
C ASP A 494 0.85 3.39 -17.96
N THR A 495 1.57 4.48 -18.23
CA THR A 495 2.13 4.76 -19.57
C THR A 495 3.36 3.92 -19.89
N LYS A 496 4.09 3.45 -18.87
CA LYS A 496 5.28 2.61 -19.02
C LYS A 496 4.93 1.12 -18.95
N TYR A 497 3.96 0.76 -18.13
CA TYR A 497 3.54 -0.62 -17.89
C TYR A 497 2.02 -0.78 -18.12
N PRO A 498 1.56 -0.93 -19.38
CA PRO A 498 0.14 -0.82 -19.73
C PRO A 498 -0.81 -1.84 -19.09
N ASP A 499 -0.30 -2.90 -18.45
CA ASP A 499 -1.15 -3.83 -17.70
C ASP A 499 -1.32 -3.42 -16.22
N LEU A 500 -0.71 -2.32 -15.80
CA LEU A 500 -0.88 -1.75 -14.47
C LEU A 500 -1.82 -0.53 -14.50
N TYR A 501 -2.58 -0.37 -13.43
CA TYR A 501 -3.56 0.70 -13.29
C TYR A 501 -3.37 1.47 -11.99
N ALA A 502 -3.70 2.75 -12.04
CA ALA A 502 -3.73 3.68 -10.91
C ALA A 502 -5.15 3.88 -10.37
N ASP A 503 -5.27 4.27 -9.11
CA ASP A 503 -6.57 4.53 -8.47
C ASP A 503 -7.31 5.74 -9.09
N SER A 504 -6.54 6.66 -9.68
CA SER A 504 -7.01 7.90 -10.30
C SER A 504 -6.21 8.22 -11.57
N PRO A 505 -6.77 8.99 -12.52
CA PRO A 505 -6.10 9.32 -13.77
C PRO A 505 -4.72 9.97 -13.58
N GLY A 506 -3.72 9.49 -14.32
CA GLY A 506 -2.33 9.97 -14.24
C GLY A 506 -1.62 9.70 -12.90
N GLY A 507 -2.24 8.89 -12.02
CA GLY A 507 -1.63 8.47 -10.76
C GLY A 507 -0.59 7.36 -10.95
N THR A 508 0.09 7.00 -9.86
CA THR A 508 0.98 5.83 -9.84
C THR A 508 0.17 4.54 -9.78
N ALA A 509 0.60 3.53 -10.53
CA ALA A 509 -0.07 2.24 -10.51
C ALA A 509 0.02 1.54 -9.15
N SER A 510 -1.02 0.77 -8.81
CA SER A 510 -1.13 0.03 -7.55
C SER A 510 -1.68 -1.37 -7.76
N ALA A 511 -1.39 -2.30 -6.84
CA ALA A 511 -1.95 -3.65 -6.90
C ALA A 511 -3.49 -3.65 -6.74
N ASP A 512 -4.02 -2.68 -5.99
CA ASP A 512 -5.45 -2.56 -5.69
C ASP A 512 -6.23 -2.02 -6.88
N ALA A 513 -5.70 -0.98 -7.55
CA ALA A 513 -6.25 -0.45 -8.79
C ALA A 513 -6.12 -1.45 -9.93
N THR A 514 -4.97 -2.11 -10.05
CA THR A 514 -4.78 -3.16 -11.06
C THR A 514 -5.81 -4.28 -10.84
N ARG A 515 -5.97 -4.77 -9.61
CA ARG A 515 -7.05 -5.70 -9.28
C ARG A 515 -8.43 -5.15 -9.69
N ALA A 516 -8.75 -3.92 -9.31
CA ALA A 516 -10.05 -3.31 -9.58
C ALA A 516 -10.34 -3.17 -11.09
N ALA A 517 -9.35 -2.75 -11.87
CA ALA A 517 -9.41 -2.68 -13.32
C ALA A 517 -9.64 -4.07 -13.93
N TYR A 518 -8.88 -5.07 -13.50
CA TYR A 518 -9.07 -6.43 -13.98
C TYR A 518 -10.43 -7.02 -13.62
N TYR A 519 -11.02 -6.68 -12.47
CA TYR A 519 -12.42 -7.07 -12.18
C TYR A 519 -13.45 -6.34 -13.03
N LEU A 520 -13.19 -5.09 -13.43
CA LEU A 520 -14.06 -4.36 -14.35
C LEU A 520 -13.98 -4.94 -15.78
N LEU A 521 -12.80 -5.39 -16.20
CA LEU A 521 -12.56 -5.88 -17.56
C LEU A 521 -12.80 -7.39 -17.71
N ALA A 522 -12.83 -8.15 -16.61
CA ALA A 522 -13.04 -9.61 -16.60
C ALA A 522 -14.50 -9.96 -16.84
#